data_AF-A0A1S3PR57-F1
#
_entry.id   AF-A0A1S3PR57-F1
#
_cell.length_a   1.000
_cell.length_b   1.000
_cell.length_c   1.000
_cell.angle_alpha   90.00
_cell.angle_beta   90.00
_cell.angle_gamma   90.00
#
_symmetry.space_group_name_H-M   'P 1'
#
loop_
_entity.id
_entity.type
_entity.pdbx_description
1 polymer ?
#
loop_
_entity_poly.entity_id
_entity_poly.type
_entity_poly.pdbx_seq_one_letter_code
_entity_poly.pdbx_strand_id
1 'polypeptide(L)'
;MLGSEQGGVVEEWLSEFKTLPETHISTYAGSLHLKKSLVPALYRVIQDTSSELLEPVCHQLFEMYRSSEDRLRRFTLQFLPELVWVYLRITASRDRQSNGCIEALLLGIYNLEIVDKDGNSKLLSFTIPSLSKPSVYHEV
;
A
#
# COMPACT_ATOMS: atom_id res chain seq x y z
N MET A 1 -17.18 -6.67 -22.83
CA MET A 1 -17.97 -7.20 -21.70
C MET A 1 -17.14 -7.77 -20.54
N LEU A 2 -15.80 -7.85 -20.61
CA LEU A 2 -14.94 -8.31 -19.51
C LEU A 2 -14.69 -7.27 -18.38
N GLY A 3 -15.11 -6.01 -18.57
CA GLY A 3 -14.90 -4.94 -17.58
C GLY A 3 -15.90 -4.94 -16.43
N SER A 4 -17.12 -5.45 -16.62
CA SER A 4 -18.19 -5.39 -15.62
C SER A 4 -18.01 -6.39 -14.48
N GLU A 5 -17.50 -7.60 -14.75
CA GLU A 5 -17.27 -8.61 -13.71
C GLU A 5 -16.10 -8.23 -12.78
N GLN A 6 -15.14 -7.44 -13.27
CA GLN A 6 -13.93 -7.09 -12.54
C GLN A 6 -14.11 -5.83 -11.69
N GLY A 7 -14.89 -4.86 -12.16
CA GLY A 7 -15.35 -3.75 -11.32
C GLY A 7 -16.11 -4.27 -10.10
N GLY A 8 -16.99 -5.27 -10.29
CA GLY A 8 -17.73 -5.89 -9.21
C GLY A 8 -16.86 -6.51 -8.11
N VAL A 9 -15.73 -7.13 -8.45
CA VAL A 9 -14.79 -7.69 -7.46
C VAL A 9 -14.15 -6.59 -6.60
N VAL A 10 -13.81 -5.45 -7.21
CA VAL A 10 -13.20 -4.31 -6.49
C VAL A 10 -14.25 -3.61 -5.62
N GLU A 11 -15.47 -3.43 -6.13
CA GLU A 11 -16.60 -2.86 -5.38
C GLU A 11 -16.98 -3.73 -4.18
N GLU A 12 -17.03 -5.05 -4.35
CA GLU A 12 -17.24 -6.01 -3.27
C GLU A 12 -16.13 -5.86 -2.21
N TRP A 13 -14.86 -5.84 -2.61
CA TRP A 13 -13.73 -5.63 -1.72
C TRP A 13 -13.77 -4.29 -0.97
N LEU A 14 -14.19 -3.21 -1.64
CA LEU A 14 -14.38 -1.90 -1.02
C LEU A 14 -15.50 -1.94 0.03
N SER A 15 -16.63 -2.56 -0.30
CA SER A 15 -17.79 -2.64 0.60
C SER A 15 -17.54 -3.54 1.82
N GLU A 16 -16.84 -4.67 1.61
CA GLU A 16 -16.51 -5.63 2.66
C GLU A 16 -15.58 -5.01 3.71
N PHE A 17 -14.53 -4.31 3.28
CA PHE A 17 -13.61 -3.68 4.24
C PHE A 17 -14.25 -2.49 4.95
N LYS A 18 -15.06 -1.67 4.26
CA LYS A 18 -15.77 -0.53 4.87
C LYS A 18 -16.74 -0.95 5.97
N THR A 19 -17.32 -2.14 5.87
CA THR A 19 -18.29 -2.68 6.85
C THR A 19 -17.62 -3.60 7.88
N LEU A 20 -16.31 -3.80 7.80
CA LEU A 20 -15.57 -4.74 8.65
C LEU A 20 -15.37 -4.19 10.07
N PRO A 21 -15.79 -4.91 11.12
CA PRO A 21 -15.47 -4.55 12.50
C PRO A 21 -13.96 -4.65 12.78
N GLU A 22 -13.43 -3.78 13.65
CA GLU A 22 -12.01 -3.80 14.03
C GLU A 22 -11.54 -5.17 14.56
N THR A 23 -12.41 -5.89 15.25
CA THR A 23 -12.14 -7.23 15.80
C THR A 23 -11.88 -8.29 14.72
N HIS A 24 -12.31 -8.06 13.48
CA HIS A 24 -12.17 -9.00 12.36
C HIS A 24 -11.02 -8.64 11.40
N ILE A 25 -10.32 -7.52 11.62
CA ILE A 25 -9.25 -7.04 10.73
C ILE A 25 -8.18 -8.10 10.49
N SER A 26 -7.69 -8.76 11.54
CA SER A 26 -6.61 -9.75 11.39
C SER A 26 -7.06 -11.01 10.63
N THR A 27 -8.30 -11.46 10.87
CA THR A 27 -8.92 -12.57 10.13
C THR A 27 -9.08 -12.21 8.65
N TYR A 28 -9.58 -11.02 8.35
CA TYR A 28 -9.72 -10.50 6.99
C TYR A 28 -8.36 -10.39 6.28
N ALA A 29 -7.35 -9.85 6.94
CA ALA A 29 -6.00 -9.77 6.40
C ALA A 29 -5.42 -11.16 6.08
N GLY A 30 -5.77 -12.15 6.91
CA GLY A 30 -5.46 -13.56 6.66
C GLY A 30 -6.18 -14.16 5.46
N SER A 31 -7.36 -13.67 5.06
CA SER A 31 -8.15 -14.24 3.97
C SER A 31 -7.93 -13.57 2.61
N LEU A 32 -7.32 -12.37 2.55
CA LEU A 32 -7.10 -11.61 1.30
C LEU A 32 -6.44 -12.42 0.18
N HIS A 33 -5.47 -13.28 0.52
CA HIS A 33 -4.76 -14.12 -0.47
C HIS A 33 -5.68 -15.14 -1.18
N LEU A 34 -6.84 -15.47 -0.61
CA LEU A 34 -7.83 -16.35 -1.22
C LEU A 34 -8.58 -15.68 -2.38
N LYS A 35 -8.61 -14.34 -2.42
CA LYS A 35 -9.27 -13.54 -3.47
C LYS A 35 -8.37 -13.39 -4.69
N LYS A 36 -8.15 -14.49 -5.42
CA LYS A 36 -7.17 -14.57 -6.53
C LYS A 36 -7.40 -13.55 -7.65
N SER A 37 -8.65 -13.12 -7.88
CA SER A 37 -9.01 -12.13 -8.90
C SER A 37 -8.81 -10.68 -8.47
N LEU A 38 -8.68 -10.43 -7.15
CA LEU A 38 -8.63 -9.08 -6.60
C LEU A 38 -7.36 -8.33 -7.01
N VAL A 39 -6.19 -8.94 -6.84
CA VAL A 39 -4.91 -8.28 -7.14
C VAL A 39 -4.83 -7.86 -8.62
N PRO A 40 -5.12 -8.73 -9.61
CA PRO A 40 -5.18 -8.31 -11.01
C PRO A 40 -6.20 -7.19 -11.29
N ALA A 41 -7.36 -7.21 -10.61
CA ALA A 41 -8.37 -6.16 -10.78
C ALA A 41 -7.88 -4.81 -10.22
N LEU A 42 -7.23 -4.80 -9.05
CA LEU A 42 -6.64 -3.61 -8.45
C LEU A 42 -5.52 -3.02 -9.33
N TYR A 43 -4.66 -3.85 -9.93
CA TYR A 43 -3.65 -3.38 -10.89
C TYR A 43 -4.30 -2.66 -12.09
N ARG A 44 -5.40 -3.20 -12.62
CA ARG A 44 -6.13 -2.56 -13.73
C ARG A 44 -6.72 -1.21 -13.33
N VAL A 45 -7.32 -1.12 -12.14
CA VAL A 45 -7.84 0.15 -11.63
C VAL A 45 -6.72 1.18 -11.46
N ILE A 46 -5.57 0.78 -10.89
CA ILE A 46 -4.41 1.67 -10.72
C ILE A 46 -3.86 2.16 -12.07
N GLN A 47 -3.86 1.29 -13.09
CA GLN A 47 -3.36 1.61 -14.43
C GLN A 47 -4.30 2.53 -15.22
N ASP A 48 -5.61 2.43 -14.98
CA ASP A 48 -6.66 3.26 -15.57
C ASP A 48 -6.92 4.51 -14.73
N THR A 49 -6.21 5.59 -15.05
CA THR A 49 -6.30 6.88 -14.36
C THR A 49 -7.65 7.58 -14.52
N SER A 50 -8.50 7.09 -15.44
CA SER A 50 -9.86 7.60 -15.64
C SER A 50 -10.92 6.82 -14.87
N SER A 51 -10.52 5.76 -14.16
CA SER A 51 -11.43 4.92 -13.40
C SER A 51 -12.04 5.65 -12.21
N GLU A 52 -13.37 5.61 -12.09
CA GLU A 52 -14.11 6.10 -10.92
C GLU A 52 -13.78 5.33 -9.63
N LEU A 53 -13.22 4.11 -9.76
CA LEU A 53 -12.80 3.27 -8.64
C LEU A 53 -11.42 3.63 -8.11
N LEU A 54 -10.64 4.46 -8.81
CA LEU A 54 -9.26 4.73 -8.44
C LEU A 54 -9.15 5.43 -7.08
N GLU A 55 -9.94 6.49 -6.86
CA GLU A 55 -9.94 7.23 -5.60
C GLU A 55 -10.33 6.36 -4.39
N PRO A 56 -11.45 5.61 -4.39
CA PRO A 56 -11.80 4.75 -3.26
C PRO A 56 -10.79 3.61 -3.06
N VAL A 57 -10.18 3.09 -4.13
CA VAL A 57 -9.07 2.12 -4.01
C VAL A 57 -7.88 2.73 -3.31
N CYS A 58 -7.42 3.92 -3.73
CA CYS A 58 -6.31 4.62 -3.08
C CYS A 58 -6.60 4.90 -1.61
N HIS A 59 -7.81 5.33 -1.29
CA HIS A 59 -8.24 5.58 0.09
C HIS A 59 -8.22 4.30 0.94
N GLN A 60 -8.80 3.20 0.45
CA GLN A 60 -8.80 1.94 1.18
C GLN A 60 -7.40 1.34 1.34
N LEU A 61 -6.53 1.47 0.33
CA LEU A 61 -5.12 1.06 0.42
C LEU A 61 -4.38 1.85 1.51
N PHE A 62 -4.67 3.15 1.65
CA PHE A 62 -4.13 3.98 2.72
C PHE A 62 -4.61 3.51 4.10
N GLU A 63 -5.92 3.26 4.27
CA GLU A 63 -6.46 2.76 5.54
C GLU A 63 -5.88 1.39 5.92
N MET A 64 -5.72 0.50 4.94
CA MET A 64 -5.03 -0.79 5.13
C MET A 64 -3.58 -0.60 5.58
N TYR A 65 -2.86 0.36 5.00
CA TYR A 65 -1.48 0.66 5.38
C TYR A 65 -1.38 1.28 6.78
N ARG A 66 -2.33 2.16 7.12
CA ARG A 66 -2.43 2.82 8.42
C ARG A 66 -2.70 1.84 9.56
N SER A 67 -3.36 0.71 9.27
CA SER A 67 -3.62 -0.34 10.27
C SER A 67 -2.34 -0.83 10.95
N SER A 68 -2.47 -1.41 12.15
CA SER A 68 -1.37 -2.08 12.86
C SER A 68 -1.07 -3.49 12.34
N GLU A 69 -1.78 -3.95 11.30
CA GLU A 69 -1.67 -5.30 10.76
C GLU A 69 -0.66 -5.36 9.60
N ASP A 70 0.47 -6.04 9.85
CA ASP A 70 1.56 -6.18 8.88
C ASP A 70 1.12 -6.84 7.56
N ARG A 71 0.11 -7.72 7.58
CA ARG A 71 -0.42 -8.34 6.37
C ARG A 71 -1.11 -7.32 5.46
N LEU A 72 -1.86 -6.38 6.03
CA LEU A 72 -2.51 -5.31 5.28
C LEU A 72 -1.49 -4.31 4.73
N ARG A 73 -0.48 -3.96 5.53
CA ARG A 73 0.65 -3.14 5.07
C ARG A 73 1.35 -3.76 3.86
N ARG A 74 1.71 -5.04 3.96
CA ARG A 74 2.33 -5.79 2.85
C ARG A 74 1.42 -5.90 1.63
N PHE A 75 0.12 -6.10 1.85
CA PHE A 75 -0.87 -6.10 0.77
C PHE A 75 -0.90 -4.77 0.03
N THR A 76 -0.85 -3.62 0.72
CA THR A 76 -0.76 -2.32 0.06
C THR A 76 0.59 -2.14 -0.66
N LEU A 77 1.70 -2.52 -0.03
CA LEU A 77 3.05 -2.32 -0.59
C LEU A 77 3.31 -3.09 -1.89
N GLN A 78 2.58 -4.18 -2.16
CA GLN A 78 2.74 -4.90 -3.43
C GLN A 78 2.40 -4.01 -4.65
N PHE A 79 1.54 -3.01 -4.47
CA PHE A 79 1.13 -2.08 -5.53
C PHE A 79 2.03 -0.85 -5.63
N LEU A 80 2.95 -0.65 -4.67
CA LEU A 80 3.81 0.54 -4.61
C LEU A 80 4.60 0.79 -5.90
N PRO A 81 5.23 -0.21 -6.55
CA PRO A 81 5.95 0.02 -7.80
C PRO A 81 5.05 0.56 -8.92
N GLU A 82 3.81 0.05 -9.02
CA GLU A 82 2.84 0.48 -10.04
C GLU A 82 2.33 1.89 -9.75
N LEU A 83 2.02 2.20 -8.49
CA LEU A 83 1.61 3.53 -8.05
C LEU A 83 2.67 4.57 -8.38
N VAL A 84 3.95 4.27 -8.09
CA VAL A 84 5.09 5.14 -8.42
C VAL A 84 5.23 5.31 -9.93
N TRP A 85 5.10 4.22 -10.70
CA TRP A 85 5.15 4.28 -12.16
C TRP A 85 4.06 5.19 -12.74
N VAL A 86 2.80 4.99 -12.34
CA VAL A 86 1.67 5.79 -12.79
C VAL A 86 1.85 7.26 -12.40
N TYR A 87 2.24 7.54 -11.15
CA TYR A 87 2.54 8.89 -10.68
C TYR A 87 3.59 9.60 -11.53
N LEU A 88 4.73 8.95 -11.77
CA LEU A 88 5.83 9.52 -12.56
C LEU A 88 5.42 9.74 -14.03
N ARG A 89 4.66 8.80 -14.60
CA ARG A 89 4.14 8.89 -15.98
C ARG A 89 3.21 10.10 -16.16
N ILE A 90 2.26 10.30 -15.24
CA ILE A 90 1.34 11.45 -15.25
C ILE A 90 2.11 12.76 -15.06
N THR A 91 3.05 12.78 -14.11
CA THR A 91 3.87 13.96 -13.83
C THR A 91 4.68 14.37 -15.06
N ALA A 92 5.23 13.40 -15.78
CA ALA A 92 6.02 13.64 -17.00
C ALA A 92 5.16 14.11 -18.19
N SER A 93 3.90 13.66 -18.31
CA SER A 93 3.01 14.05 -19.41
C SER A 93 2.46 15.47 -19.28
N ARG A 94 2.68 16.16 -18.14
CA ARG A 94 2.10 17.46 -17.80
C ARG A 94 0.57 17.48 -17.91
N ASP A 95 -0.06 16.32 -17.78
CA ASP A 95 -1.50 16.20 -17.77
C ASP A 95 -2.05 16.80 -16.47
N ARG A 96 -2.78 17.91 -16.58
CA ARG A 96 -3.30 18.67 -15.43
C ARG A 96 -4.63 18.11 -14.92
N GLN A 97 -5.14 17.02 -15.50
CA GLN A 97 -6.44 16.41 -15.15
C GLN A 97 -6.32 15.22 -14.18
N SER A 98 -5.22 15.06 -13.43
CA SER A 98 -5.13 14.03 -12.39
C SER A 98 -5.93 14.41 -11.14
N ASN A 99 -6.61 13.44 -10.53
CA ASN A 99 -7.40 13.61 -9.30
C ASN A 99 -6.53 13.61 -8.02
N GLY A 100 -5.20 13.52 -8.12
CA GLY A 100 -4.27 13.64 -7.00
C GLY A 100 -4.27 12.48 -5.99
N CYS A 101 -5.08 11.43 -6.21
CA CYS A 101 -5.30 10.40 -5.19
C CYS A 101 -4.08 9.48 -5.00
N ILE A 102 -3.31 9.22 -6.07
CA ILE A 102 -2.08 8.43 -6.00
C ILE A 102 -1.00 9.22 -5.25
N GLU A 103 -0.89 10.52 -5.54
CA GLU A 103 0.01 11.44 -4.84
C GLU A 103 -0.29 11.48 -3.34
N ALA A 104 -1.57 11.61 -2.98
CA ALA A 104 -2.01 11.60 -1.60
C ALA A 104 -1.70 10.26 -0.90
N LEU A 105 -1.93 9.12 -1.56
CA LEU A 105 -1.59 7.80 -1.04
C LEU A 105 -0.08 7.66 -0.79
N LEU A 106 0.75 7.99 -1.79
CA LEU A 106 2.21 7.90 -1.69
C LEU A 106 2.76 8.81 -0.58
N LEU A 107 2.25 10.03 -0.48
CA LEU A 107 2.61 10.97 0.58
C LEU A 107 2.16 10.46 1.96
N GLY A 108 0.98 9.87 2.05
CA GLY A 108 0.45 9.25 3.26
C GLY A 108 1.32 8.08 3.74
N ILE A 109 1.71 7.18 2.82
CA ILE A 109 2.64 6.07 3.10
C ILE A 109 3.98 6.61 3.59
N TYR A 110 4.55 7.61 2.90
CA TYR A 110 5.80 8.24 3.30
C TYR A 110 5.74 8.80 4.72
N ASN A 111 4.69 9.58 5.03
CA ASN A 111 4.51 10.17 6.35
C ASN A 111 4.42 9.12 7.46
N LEU A 112 3.76 7.99 7.20
CA LEU A 112 3.69 6.87 8.15
C LEU A 112 5.02 6.13 8.31
N GLU A 113 5.90 6.16 7.32
CA GLU A 113 7.21 5.49 7.40
C GLU A 113 8.31 6.33 8.05
N ILE A 114 8.22 7.66 7.95
CA ILE A 114 9.24 8.56 8.53
C ILE A 114 9.02 8.85 10.01
N VAL A 115 7.87 8.48 10.57
CA VAL A 115 7.59 8.62 12.00
C VAL A 115 7.61 7.26 12.70
N ASP A 116 8.09 7.22 13.95
CA ASP A 116 7.99 6.05 14.81
C ASP A 116 6.62 6.00 15.53
N LYS A 117 6.44 4.96 16.37
CA LYS A 117 5.18 4.75 17.12
C LYS A 117 4.90 5.86 18.14
N ASP A 118 5.93 6.60 18.54
CA ASP A 118 5.87 7.69 19.53
C ASP A 118 5.76 9.07 18.85
N GLY A 119 5.72 9.11 17.52
CA GLY A 119 5.61 10.33 16.72
C GLY A 119 6.94 11.03 16.45
N ASN A 120 8.08 10.42 16.79
CA ASN A 120 9.40 10.98 16.52
C ASN A 120 9.86 10.61 15.11
N SER A 121 10.83 11.36 14.57
CA SER A 121 11.45 11.03 13.29
C SER A 121 12.24 9.71 13.41
N LYS A 122 11.94 8.77 12.53
CA LYS A 122 12.58 7.46 12.46
C LYS A 122 14.02 7.61 11.92
N LEU A 123 15.01 7.38 12.77
CA LEU A 123 16.41 7.35 12.38
C LEU A 123 16.86 5.92 12.11
N LEU A 124 17.15 5.59 10.86
CA LEU A 124 17.77 4.32 10.49
C LEU A 124 19.29 4.44 10.65
N SER A 125 19.84 3.81 11.69
CA SER A 125 21.28 3.75 11.93
C SER A 125 21.74 2.31 12.11
N PHE A 126 22.96 2.03 11.67
CA PHE A 126 23.60 0.74 11.86
C PHE A 126 25.04 0.96 12.32
N THR A 127 25.57 0.03 13.10
CA THR A 127 26.95 0.07 13.56
C THR A 127 27.84 -0.68 12.59
N ILE A 128 28.95 -0.06 12.17
CA ILE A 128 29.96 -0.72 11.35
C ILE A 128 30.73 -1.70 12.26
N PRO A 129 30.73 -3.01 11.96
CA PRO A 129 31.50 -3.99 12.73
C PRO A 129 33.01 -3.72 12.65
N SER A 130 33.75 -4.13 13.68
CA SER A 130 35.21 -4.01 13.72
C SER A 130 35.82 -5.32 14.20
N LEU A 131 36.88 -5.79 13.51
CA LEU A 131 37.64 -6.97 13.92
C LEU A 131 38.40 -6.74 15.23
N SER A 132 38.70 -5.49 15.58
CA SER A 132 39.32 -5.12 16.86
C SER A 132 38.36 -5.24 18.05
N LYS A 133 37.07 -5.53 17.81
CA LYS A 133 36.09 -5.86 18.84
C LYS A 133 35.66 -7.32 18.64
N PRO A 134 35.68 -8.17 19.69
CA PRO A 134 35.10 -9.51 19.61
C PRO A 134 33.66 -9.43 19.09
N SER A 135 33.30 -10.38 18.23
CA SER A 135 31.95 -10.51 17.69
C SER A 135 31.37 -11.88 18.03
N VAL A 136 30.10 -12.10 17.69
CA VAL A 136 29.45 -13.42 17.83
C VAL A 136 30.17 -14.50 17.00
N TYR A 137 30.99 -14.10 16.01
CA TYR A 137 31.70 -15.01 15.11
C TYR A 137 33.22 -15.08 15.35
N HIS A 138 33.79 -14.22 16.20
CA HIS A 138 35.25 -14.19 16.43
C HIS A 138 35.63 -13.61 17.79
N GLU A 139 36.69 -14.16 18.39
CA GLU A 139 37.38 -13.57 19.54
C GLU A 139 38.72 -12.94 19.09
N VAL A 140 39.21 -11.96 19.86
CA VAL A 140 40.45 -11.22 19.60
C VAL A 140 41.62 -11.84 20.36
#